data_AF-A0A522BMC2-F1
#
_entry.id   AF-A0A522BMC2-F1
#
_cell.length_a   1.000
_cell.length_b   1.000
_cell.length_c   1.000
_cell.angle_alpha   90.00
_cell.angle_beta   90.00
_cell.angle_gamma   90.00
#
_symmetry.space_group_name_H-M   'P 1'
#
loop_
_entity.id
_entity.type
_entity.pdbx_description
1 polymer ?
#
loop_
_entity_poly.entity_id
_entity_poly.type
_entity_poly.pdbx_seq_one_letter_code
_entity_poly.pdbx_strand_id
1 'polypeptide(L)'
;MFKKTQKPPTPEEVRDYLVDKFPTKIARKRAKQIVVNSCEDDGSVPEILSNTRTTPGVITQRGCSYAGCKGVILGPVRDILTITHGPIGCGFYSWLTRRNQTLPDSPESPNYMTYALSTDMQESDIVFGGEKKLKEAVREAYGLFQPKAIAICSTCPVGLIGDDVHAVARDMKAELGINVFAFSCEGYKGVSQSAGHHIANNGIFAHVVGTKEEGVPGKFRINMLGEYNIGGDAFEIERLLKACGITLVASFSGNADYDQFASAHTADLNCIMCHRSINYVAEMMETKYGIPWIKVNFIGAEASAKSLRKIAQYFDDPDLKALVEKVIASEMPEVERVAADIAARTTGKTAMLFVGGSRAHHYQELFKEIGMKTLAAGYEFGHRDDYEGRVVLPSLKPDADSRNIEELDVHPDPEKFSPRKSDEEIKKLIAEGLSLHDYEGMMKDMEENTLTIDDISHHETEKLIELWRPDVFCAGIKEKYVVQKSGVPLKQLHSYDYGGPYAGFKGAINFYRDIDRMTSTRIWRHIKAPWQVNPEITAEFAAA
;
A
#
# COMPACT_ATOMS: atom_id res chain seq x y z
N MET A 1 -35.42 -4.39 2.50
CA MET A 1 -35.49 -3.85 1.12
C MET A 1 -35.98 -2.41 1.18
N PHE A 2 -35.05 -1.46 1.18
CA PHE A 2 -35.38 -0.05 1.03
C PHE A 2 -35.95 0.18 -0.37
N LYS A 3 -37.17 0.73 -0.46
CA LYS A 3 -37.80 1.09 -1.74
C LYS A 3 -37.08 2.32 -2.31
N LYS A 4 -36.91 2.38 -3.64
CA LYS A 4 -36.27 3.46 -4.43
C LYS A 4 -36.81 4.89 -4.18
N THR A 5 -37.84 5.05 -3.35
CA THR A 5 -38.57 6.29 -3.05
C THR A 5 -38.28 6.85 -1.66
N GLN A 6 -37.43 6.21 -0.85
CA GLN A 6 -36.97 6.76 0.43
C GLN A 6 -35.66 7.53 0.26
N LYS A 7 -35.52 8.65 0.98
CA LYS A 7 -34.26 9.38 1.15
C LYS A 7 -33.17 8.36 1.56
N PRO A 8 -31.97 8.38 0.95
CA PRO A 8 -30.90 7.49 1.37
C PRO A 8 -30.59 7.71 2.86
N PRO A 9 -30.33 6.63 3.63
CA PRO A 9 -30.06 6.73 5.05
C PRO A 9 -28.80 7.58 5.33
N THR A 10 -28.75 8.26 6.47
CA THR A 10 -27.57 9.03 6.88
C THR A 10 -26.40 8.09 7.25
N PRO A 11 -25.15 8.58 7.27
CA PRO A 11 -24.00 7.82 7.77
C PRO A 11 -24.22 7.21 9.15
N GLU A 12 -24.84 7.93 10.07
CA GLU A 12 -25.17 7.45 11.42
C GLU A 12 -26.16 6.29 11.37
N GLU A 13 -27.24 6.43 10.61
CA GLU A 13 -28.24 5.38 10.43
C GLU A 13 -27.63 4.11 9.81
N VAL A 14 -26.72 4.29 8.85
CA VAL A 14 -25.98 3.17 8.25
C VAL A 14 -25.03 2.54 9.26
N ARG A 15 -24.23 3.32 10.00
CA ARG A 15 -23.33 2.81 11.04
C ARG A 15 -24.10 1.96 12.05
N ASP A 16 -25.19 2.49 12.59
CA ASP A 16 -25.98 1.81 13.62
C ASP A 16 -26.58 0.51 13.06
N TYR A 17 -27.11 0.55 11.83
CA TYR A 17 -27.60 -0.64 11.14
C TYR A 17 -26.52 -1.72 10.97
N LEU A 18 -25.29 -1.34 10.57
CA LEU A 18 -24.19 -2.27 10.37
C LEU A 18 -23.77 -2.95 11.69
N VAL A 19 -23.74 -2.19 12.78
CA VAL A 19 -23.33 -2.68 14.11
C VAL A 19 -24.38 -3.61 14.70
N ASP A 20 -25.66 -3.26 14.59
CA ASP A 20 -26.78 -3.98 15.24
C ASP A 20 -26.98 -5.41 14.75
N LYS A 21 -26.42 -5.77 13.59
CA LYS A 21 -26.50 -7.13 13.03
C LYS A 21 -25.51 -8.10 13.66
N PHE A 22 -24.52 -7.62 14.39
CA PHE A 22 -23.53 -8.46 15.02
C PHE A 22 -23.95 -8.90 16.44
N PRO A 23 -23.52 -10.09 16.90
CA PRO A 23 -23.63 -10.47 18.31
C PRO A 23 -22.99 -9.40 19.22
N THR A 24 -23.56 -9.17 20.41
CA THR A 24 -23.21 -8.05 21.31
C THR A 24 -21.71 -7.81 21.49
N LYS A 25 -20.91 -8.87 21.64
CA LYS A 25 -19.44 -8.76 21.79
C LYS A 25 -18.78 -8.20 20.52
N ILE A 26 -19.20 -8.68 19.35
CA ILE A 26 -18.66 -8.25 18.06
C ILE A 26 -19.17 -6.83 17.76
N ALA A 27 -20.46 -6.56 17.98
CA ALA A 27 -21.07 -5.24 17.80
C ALA A 27 -20.31 -4.15 18.58
N ARG A 28 -20.00 -4.37 19.86
CA ARG A 28 -19.21 -3.43 20.67
C ARG A 28 -17.84 -3.10 20.10
N LYS A 29 -17.19 -4.09 19.47
CA LYS A 29 -15.90 -3.89 18.81
C LYS A 29 -16.09 -3.15 17.49
N ARG A 30 -17.00 -3.62 16.63
CA ARG A 30 -17.28 -3.01 15.32
C ARG A 30 -17.74 -1.56 15.42
N ALA A 31 -18.52 -1.21 16.45
CA ALA A 31 -18.92 0.17 16.73
C ALA A 31 -17.75 1.15 16.91
N LYS A 32 -16.56 0.66 17.30
CA LYS A 32 -15.34 1.46 17.39
C LYS A 32 -14.52 1.47 16.10
N GLN A 33 -14.79 0.54 15.18
CA GLN A 33 -14.12 0.42 13.89
C GLN A 33 -14.91 1.07 12.74
N ILE A 34 -16.12 1.56 13.01
CA ILE A 34 -17.01 2.23 12.06
C ILE A 34 -17.35 3.59 12.66
N VAL A 35 -16.77 4.66 12.11
CA VAL A 35 -17.00 6.03 12.59
C VAL A 35 -17.57 6.88 11.47
N VAL A 36 -18.40 7.85 11.84
CA VAL A 36 -18.80 8.93 10.93
C VAL A 36 -17.69 9.96 10.97
N ASN A 37 -17.18 10.36 9.82
CA ASN A 37 -16.09 11.31 9.70
C ASN A 37 -16.57 12.72 10.05
N SER A 38 -15.79 13.38 10.90
CA SER A 38 -15.83 14.81 11.13
C SER A 38 -14.41 15.33 11.36
N CYS A 39 -14.18 16.59 11.03
CA CYS A 39 -12.93 17.30 11.25
C CYS A 39 -13.28 18.63 11.93
N GLU A 40 -12.96 18.74 13.21
CA GLU A 40 -13.22 19.95 13.99
C GLU A 40 -12.29 21.09 13.55
N ASP A 41 -12.61 22.33 13.95
CA ASP A 41 -11.82 23.53 13.58
C ASP A 41 -10.34 23.45 14.02
N ASP A 42 -10.03 22.65 15.06
CA ASP A 42 -8.67 22.40 15.55
C ASP A 42 -7.95 21.26 14.81
N GLY A 43 -8.59 20.69 13.79
CA GLY A 43 -8.08 19.58 12.99
C GLY A 43 -8.16 18.21 13.69
N SER A 44 -8.87 18.11 14.82
CA SER A 44 -9.15 16.83 15.46
C SER A 44 -10.23 16.05 14.71
N VAL A 45 -10.09 14.73 14.73
CA VAL A 45 -11.01 13.79 14.08
C VAL A 45 -11.45 12.71 15.06
N PRO A 46 -12.60 12.03 14.83
CA PRO A 46 -13.05 10.94 15.67
C PRO A 46 -12.00 9.82 15.82
N GLU A 47 -11.82 9.33 17.04
CA GLU A 47 -10.97 8.17 17.31
C GLU A 47 -11.54 6.91 16.65
N ILE A 48 -10.69 6.16 15.93
CA ILE A 48 -11.05 4.88 15.33
C ILE A 48 -10.22 3.73 15.92
N LEU A 49 -10.88 2.63 16.26
CA LEU A 49 -10.20 1.39 16.58
C LEU A 49 -9.69 0.76 15.27
N SER A 50 -8.39 0.60 15.16
CA SER A 50 -7.74 -0.01 14.01
C SER A 50 -6.56 -0.89 14.43
N ASN A 51 -5.99 -1.64 13.49
CA ASN A 51 -4.89 -2.57 13.73
C ASN A 51 -5.11 -3.53 14.93
N THR A 52 -6.34 -4.00 15.12
CA THR A 52 -6.66 -5.05 16.10
C THR A 52 -6.96 -6.37 15.42
N ARG A 53 -6.83 -7.50 16.12
CA ARG A 53 -7.09 -8.84 15.57
C ARG A 53 -8.42 -8.96 14.83
N THR A 54 -8.43 -9.56 13.65
CA THR A 54 -9.69 -9.82 12.93
C THR A 54 -10.66 -10.64 13.77
N THR A 55 -11.94 -10.28 13.74
CA THR A 55 -12.99 -11.07 14.38
C THR A 55 -13.17 -12.40 13.61
N PRO A 56 -13.02 -13.58 14.25
CA PRO A 56 -13.16 -14.86 13.54
C PRO A 56 -14.53 -15.02 12.87
N GLY A 57 -14.53 -15.51 11.62
CA GLY A 57 -15.76 -15.81 10.87
C GLY A 57 -16.43 -14.63 10.16
N VAL A 58 -15.92 -13.40 10.27
CA VAL A 58 -16.55 -12.22 9.63
C VAL A 58 -16.23 -12.06 8.15
N ILE A 59 -15.37 -12.92 7.59
CA ILE A 59 -14.89 -12.83 6.19
C ILE A 59 -14.19 -11.48 5.96
N THR A 60 -12.97 -11.37 6.48
CA THR A 60 -12.08 -10.21 6.31
C THR A 60 -11.44 -10.20 4.93
N GLN A 61 -10.94 -9.03 4.54
CA GLN A 61 -10.11 -8.83 3.36
C GLN A 61 -8.61 -9.03 3.62
N ARG A 62 -8.19 -9.08 4.89
CA ARG A 62 -6.78 -9.13 5.30
C ARG A 62 -6.04 -10.37 4.80
N GLY A 63 -4.72 -10.20 4.65
CA GLY A 63 -3.74 -11.26 4.49
C GLY A 63 -2.96 -11.51 5.78
N CYS A 64 -1.71 -11.94 5.65
CA CYS A 64 -0.84 -12.32 6.77
C CYS A 64 0.51 -11.60 6.74
N SER A 65 1.29 -11.75 7.82
CA SER A 65 2.62 -11.15 7.95
C SER A 65 3.58 -11.53 6.81
N TYR A 66 3.60 -12.80 6.40
CA TYR A 66 4.40 -13.25 5.24
C TYR A 66 4.07 -12.47 3.97
N ALA A 67 2.79 -12.18 3.71
CA ALA A 67 2.38 -11.42 2.54
C ALA A 67 2.90 -9.98 2.57
N GLY A 68 2.88 -9.33 3.75
CA GLY A 68 3.45 -7.99 3.93
C GLY A 68 4.98 -7.97 3.80
N CYS A 69 5.67 -8.99 4.32
CA CYS A 69 7.13 -9.07 4.26
C CYS A 69 7.61 -9.45 2.85
N LYS A 70 7.39 -10.71 2.46
CA LYS A 70 7.86 -11.26 1.17
C LYS A 70 7.10 -10.66 0.00
N GLY A 71 5.77 -10.63 0.06
CA GLY A 71 4.93 -10.26 -1.09
C GLY A 71 4.90 -8.75 -1.40
N VAL A 72 5.04 -7.90 -0.39
CA VAL A 72 4.93 -6.43 -0.53
C VAL A 72 6.29 -5.75 -0.53
N ILE A 73 7.11 -5.93 0.52
CA ILE A 73 8.38 -5.19 0.67
C ILE A 73 9.51 -5.83 -0.14
N LEU A 74 9.71 -7.14 -0.04
CA LEU A 74 10.87 -7.81 -0.68
C LEU A 74 10.61 -8.18 -2.14
N GLY A 75 9.38 -8.60 -2.45
CA GLY A 75 9.02 -9.13 -3.78
C GLY A 75 9.28 -8.19 -4.98
N PRO A 76 9.24 -6.87 -4.83
CA PRO A 76 9.56 -5.94 -5.93
C PRO A 76 11.06 -5.69 -6.18
N VAL A 77 11.97 -6.17 -5.32
CA VAL A 77 13.41 -6.01 -5.52
C VAL A 77 13.90 -7.07 -6.51
N ARG A 78 14.42 -6.63 -7.66
CA ARG A 78 14.61 -7.50 -8.81
C ARG A 78 15.78 -8.47 -8.70
N ASP A 79 16.84 -8.12 -7.97
CA ASP A 79 18.09 -8.90 -7.91
C ASP A 79 18.40 -9.46 -6.51
N ILE A 80 17.46 -9.36 -5.56
CA ILE A 80 17.49 -10.15 -4.32
C ILE A 80 16.69 -11.42 -4.55
N LEU A 81 17.35 -12.58 -4.47
CA LEU A 81 16.68 -13.86 -4.65
C LEU A 81 15.93 -14.25 -3.36
N THR A 82 14.61 -14.36 -3.43
CA THR A 82 13.80 -14.69 -2.23
C THR A 82 13.46 -16.18 -2.18
N ILE A 83 13.73 -16.85 -1.06
CA ILE A 83 13.34 -18.24 -0.80
C ILE A 83 12.22 -18.28 0.24
N THR A 84 11.10 -18.91 -0.12
CA THR A 84 10.00 -19.17 0.81
C THR A 84 10.29 -20.44 1.60
N HIS A 85 10.65 -20.31 2.86
CA HIS A 85 10.84 -21.47 3.73
C HIS A 85 9.49 -21.91 4.31
N GLY A 86 8.91 -22.93 3.67
CA GLY A 86 7.54 -23.34 3.91
C GLY A 86 7.05 -24.42 2.96
N PRO A 87 5.83 -24.95 3.19
CA PRO A 87 5.10 -25.71 2.18
C PRO A 87 4.80 -24.84 0.95
N ILE A 88 4.54 -25.48 -0.19
CA ILE A 88 4.49 -24.81 -1.51
C ILE A 88 3.49 -23.65 -1.63
N GLY A 89 2.39 -23.67 -0.87
CA GLY A 89 1.30 -22.72 -1.03
C GLY A 89 1.71 -21.25 -0.88
N CYS A 90 2.54 -20.92 0.12
CA CYS A 90 2.98 -19.54 0.36
C CYS A 90 3.83 -18.99 -0.82
N GLY A 91 4.67 -19.85 -1.40
CA GLY A 91 5.45 -19.51 -2.59
C GLY A 91 4.53 -19.30 -3.79
N PHE A 92 3.66 -20.27 -4.07
CA PHE A 92 2.73 -20.24 -5.20
C PHE A 92 1.80 -19.03 -5.19
N TYR A 93 1.10 -18.75 -4.08
CA TYR A 93 0.14 -17.64 -4.01
C TYR A 93 0.80 -16.25 -3.97
N SER A 94 2.12 -16.18 -3.86
CA SER A 94 2.90 -14.94 -3.96
C SER A 94 3.67 -14.82 -5.28
N TRP A 95 3.45 -15.74 -6.22
CA TRP A 95 4.11 -15.73 -7.53
C TRP A 95 3.37 -14.80 -8.49
N LEU A 96 3.88 -13.58 -8.67
CA LEU A 96 3.33 -12.56 -9.59
C LEU A 96 1.83 -12.23 -9.41
N THR A 97 1.24 -12.55 -8.26
CA THR A 97 -0.14 -12.16 -7.92
C THR A 97 -0.27 -10.67 -7.61
N ARG A 98 0.85 -10.01 -7.27
CA ARG A 98 1.00 -8.56 -7.15
C ARG A 98 1.80 -8.02 -8.33
N ARG A 99 1.27 -7.01 -9.03
CA ARG A 99 1.77 -6.52 -10.33
C ARG A 99 2.93 -5.52 -10.22
N ASN A 100 3.89 -5.78 -9.35
CA ASN A 100 5.12 -4.99 -9.28
C ASN A 100 5.86 -5.15 -10.62
N GLN A 101 6.14 -4.05 -11.32
CA GLN A 101 6.88 -4.09 -12.59
C GLN A 101 8.37 -3.84 -12.34
N THR A 102 9.21 -4.32 -13.25
CA THR A 102 10.64 -4.02 -13.27
C THR A 102 11.13 -3.87 -14.70
N LEU A 103 12.12 -3.02 -14.90
CA LEU A 103 12.80 -2.75 -16.16
C LEU A 103 14.31 -2.82 -15.92
N PRO A 104 14.93 -4.01 -16.02
CA PRO A 104 16.39 -4.16 -15.97
C PRO A 104 17.08 -3.34 -17.07
N ASP A 105 18.31 -2.89 -16.80
CA ASP A 105 19.10 -2.06 -17.73
C ASP A 105 19.46 -2.82 -19.02
N SER A 106 19.60 -4.15 -18.92
CA SER A 106 19.84 -5.06 -20.04
C SER A 106 19.12 -6.39 -19.83
N PRO A 107 18.83 -7.18 -20.89
CA PRO A 107 18.28 -8.53 -20.76
C PRO A 107 19.12 -9.48 -19.89
N GLU A 108 20.43 -9.22 -19.78
CA GLU A 108 21.37 -10.01 -18.99
C GLU A 108 21.41 -9.58 -17.51
N SER A 109 20.86 -8.41 -17.16
CA SER A 109 20.81 -7.95 -15.79
C SER A 109 19.90 -8.85 -14.94
N PRO A 110 20.30 -9.20 -13.69
CA PRO A 110 19.51 -10.08 -12.84
C PRO A 110 18.08 -9.58 -12.61
N ASN A 111 17.12 -10.48 -12.82
CA ASN A 111 15.72 -10.26 -12.50
C ASN A 111 15.07 -11.57 -12.06
N TYR A 112 14.91 -11.74 -10.74
CA TYR A 112 14.38 -12.94 -10.13
C TYR A 112 12.88 -12.84 -9.79
N MET A 113 12.24 -11.70 -10.05
CA MET A 113 10.82 -11.48 -9.68
C MET A 113 9.87 -12.47 -10.34
N THR A 114 10.23 -13.01 -11.50
CA THR A 114 9.43 -13.99 -12.25
C THR A 114 9.56 -15.42 -11.71
N TYR A 115 10.34 -15.65 -10.65
CA TYR A 115 10.53 -16.95 -10.04
C TYR A 115 9.86 -17.02 -8.66
N ALA A 116 9.49 -18.24 -8.24
CA ALA A 116 8.96 -18.51 -6.91
C ALA A 116 9.74 -19.66 -6.27
N LEU A 117 10.83 -19.33 -5.59
CA LEU A 117 11.64 -20.33 -4.89
C LEU A 117 10.99 -20.67 -3.54
N SER A 118 10.99 -21.96 -3.23
CA SER A 118 10.50 -22.49 -1.97
C SER A 118 11.28 -23.74 -1.59
N THR A 119 11.39 -24.00 -0.29
CA THR A 119 11.90 -25.28 0.22
C THR A 119 10.89 -26.42 0.08
N ASP A 120 9.64 -26.11 -0.29
CA ASP A 120 8.53 -27.07 -0.43
C ASP A 120 8.50 -28.08 0.71
N MET A 121 8.31 -27.58 1.94
CA MET A 121 8.37 -28.40 3.15
C MET A 121 7.37 -29.55 3.09
N GLN A 122 7.86 -30.76 3.32
CA GLN A 122 7.11 -32.00 3.41
C GLN A 122 6.88 -32.36 4.88
N GLU A 123 6.09 -33.41 5.13
CA GLU A 123 5.81 -33.90 6.48
C GLU A 123 7.09 -34.23 7.27
N SER A 124 8.11 -34.79 6.62
CA SER A 124 9.42 -35.04 7.26
C SER A 124 10.08 -33.77 7.78
N ASP A 125 9.95 -32.66 7.05
CA ASP A 125 10.52 -31.37 7.43
C ASP A 125 9.75 -30.78 8.63
N ILE A 126 8.46 -31.08 8.75
CA ILE A 126 7.65 -30.69 9.92
C ILE A 126 8.03 -31.49 11.16
N VAL A 127 8.31 -32.79 11.01
CA VAL A 127 8.61 -33.68 12.14
C VAL A 127 10.06 -33.52 12.61
N PHE A 128 11.01 -33.38 11.69
CA PHE A 128 12.44 -33.45 11.98
C PHE A 128 13.20 -32.13 11.79
N GLY A 129 12.50 -31.05 11.40
CA GLY A 129 13.09 -29.75 11.09
C GLY A 129 13.47 -29.59 9.61
N GLY A 130 13.36 -28.36 9.12
CA GLY A 130 13.58 -28.00 7.71
C GLY A 130 14.95 -27.38 7.42
N GLU A 131 15.77 -27.10 8.44
CA GLU A 131 17.03 -26.36 8.32
C GLU A 131 18.04 -26.97 7.32
N LYS A 132 18.19 -28.30 7.32
CA LYS A 132 19.11 -28.98 6.39
C LYS A 132 18.67 -28.80 4.94
N LYS A 133 17.37 -28.91 4.69
CA LYS A 133 16.77 -28.70 3.37
C LYS A 133 16.87 -27.24 2.96
N LEU A 134 16.72 -26.30 3.89
CA LEU A 134 16.91 -24.88 3.65
C LEU A 134 18.36 -24.56 3.24
N LYS A 135 19.36 -25.10 3.96
CA LYS A 135 20.78 -24.94 3.58
C LYS A 135 21.03 -25.44 2.15
N GLU A 136 20.50 -26.61 1.81
CA GLU A 136 20.66 -27.14 0.45
C GLU A 136 19.96 -26.28 -0.60
N ALA A 137 18.73 -25.84 -0.34
CA ALA A 137 18.01 -24.94 -1.25
C ALA A 137 18.76 -23.62 -1.48
N VAL A 138 19.44 -23.07 -0.45
CA VAL A 138 20.28 -21.88 -0.59
C VAL A 138 21.50 -22.15 -1.47
N ARG A 139 22.16 -23.30 -1.32
CA ARG A 139 23.29 -23.70 -2.20
C ARG A 139 22.85 -23.91 -3.64
N GLU A 140 21.76 -24.64 -3.87
CA GLU A 140 21.21 -24.87 -5.20
C GLU A 140 20.83 -23.54 -5.87
N ALA A 141 20.13 -22.66 -5.13
CA ALA A 141 19.78 -21.33 -5.60
C ALA A 141 21.02 -20.51 -5.98
N TYR A 142 22.07 -20.53 -5.15
CA TYR A 142 23.32 -19.84 -5.48
C TYR A 142 24.00 -20.45 -6.71
N GLY A 143 24.07 -21.78 -6.82
CA GLY A 143 24.67 -22.47 -7.96
C GLY A 143 23.97 -22.19 -9.29
N LEU A 144 22.66 -21.96 -9.28
CA LEU A 144 21.85 -21.68 -10.46
C LEU A 144 21.84 -20.20 -10.85
N PHE A 145 21.72 -19.30 -9.87
CA PHE A 145 21.41 -17.89 -10.13
C PHE A 145 22.56 -16.93 -9.82
N GLN A 146 23.53 -17.35 -9.00
CA GLN A 146 24.66 -16.55 -8.50
C GLN A 146 24.28 -15.11 -8.08
N PRO A 147 23.24 -14.92 -7.24
CA PRO A 147 22.75 -13.60 -6.86
C PRO A 147 23.73 -12.87 -5.93
N LYS A 148 23.60 -11.53 -5.86
CA LYS A 148 24.31 -10.72 -4.84
C LYS A 148 23.79 -10.97 -3.42
N ALA A 149 22.51 -11.33 -3.31
CA ALA A 149 21.86 -11.55 -2.02
C ALA A 149 20.73 -12.58 -2.09
N ILE A 150 20.56 -13.31 -0.99
CA ILE A 150 19.45 -14.25 -0.77
C ILE A 150 18.68 -13.84 0.49
N ALA A 151 17.36 -13.70 0.36
CA ALA A 151 16.44 -13.42 1.45
C ALA A 151 15.59 -14.66 1.77
N ILE A 152 15.66 -15.16 3.00
CA ILE A 152 14.88 -16.31 3.46
C ILE A 152 13.62 -15.81 4.19
N CYS A 153 12.43 -16.21 3.74
CA CYS A 153 11.17 -15.77 4.32
C CYS A 153 10.45 -16.93 5.02
N SER A 154 10.30 -16.85 6.33
CA SER A 154 9.59 -17.86 7.13
C SER A 154 8.09 -17.86 6.86
N THR A 155 7.50 -19.06 6.85
CA THR A 155 6.04 -19.28 6.82
C THR A 155 5.55 -19.85 8.15
N CYS A 156 4.23 -20.02 8.31
CA CYS A 156 3.62 -20.43 9.59
C CYS A 156 4.31 -21.60 10.33
N PRO A 157 4.66 -22.74 9.70
CA PRO A 157 5.22 -23.87 10.45
C PRO A 157 6.62 -23.60 11.01
N VAL A 158 7.42 -22.73 10.38
CA VAL A 158 8.85 -22.54 10.70
C VAL A 158 9.07 -22.21 12.18
N GLY A 159 8.38 -21.18 12.68
CA GLY A 159 8.49 -20.78 14.09
C GLY A 159 7.89 -21.78 15.09
N LEU A 160 7.06 -22.73 14.63
CA LEU A 160 6.43 -23.74 15.48
C LEU A 160 7.25 -25.02 15.60
N ILE A 161 7.99 -25.38 14.54
CA ILE A 161 8.87 -26.57 14.54
C ILE A 161 10.26 -26.26 15.12
N GLY A 162 10.58 -24.98 15.32
CA GLY A 162 11.79 -24.54 16.01
C GLY A 162 13.00 -24.33 15.09
N ASP A 163 12.80 -24.23 13.77
CA ASP A 163 13.88 -23.97 12.82
C ASP A 163 14.48 -22.56 13.04
N ASP A 164 15.79 -22.48 13.25
CA ASP A 164 16.53 -21.22 13.36
C ASP A 164 17.03 -20.76 11.98
N VAL A 165 16.13 -20.13 11.22
CA VAL A 165 16.44 -19.58 9.89
C VAL A 165 17.52 -18.50 9.91
N HIS A 166 17.72 -17.82 11.04
CA HIS A 166 18.75 -16.78 11.17
C HIS A 166 20.13 -17.41 11.35
N ALA A 167 20.24 -18.51 12.10
CA ALA A 167 21.46 -19.31 12.14
C ALA A 167 21.80 -19.87 10.77
N VAL A 168 20.82 -20.43 10.05
CA VAL A 168 21.02 -20.91 8.68
C VAL A 168 21.50 -19.78 7.76
N ALA A 169 20.91 -18.58 7.83
CA ALA A 169 21.35 -17.44 7.05
C ALA A 169 22.79 -17.02 7.35
N ARG A 170 23.19 -16.98 8.63
CA ARG A 170 24.58 -16.67 9.03
C ARG A 170 25.57 -17.70 8.48
N ASP A 171 25.25 -18.99 8.61
CA ASP A 171 26.09 -20.07 8.10
C ASP A 171 26.26 -19.97 6.57
N MET A 172 25.16 -19.77 5.83
CA MET A 172 25.21 -19.67 4.37
C MET A 172 25.87 -18.39 3.89
N LYS A 173 25.73 -17.27 4.61
CA LYS A 173 26.48 -16.04 4.35
C LYS A 173 28.00 -16.27 4.48
N ALA A 174 28.43 -16.96 5.53
CA ALA A 174 29.83 -17.30 5.74
C ALA A 174 30.36 -18.29 4.68
N GLU A 175 29.53 -19.28 4.29
CA GLU A 175 29.89 -20.29 3.31
C GLU A 175 30.01 -19.73 1.88
N LEU A 176 29.05 -18.90 1.46
CA LEU A 176 28.92 -18.46 0.05
C LEU A 176 29.62 -17.13 -0.24
N GLY A 177 29.93 -16.32 0.77
CA GLY A 177 30.55 -15.00 0.60
C GLY A 177 29.63 -13.93 0.02
N ILE A 178 28.34 -14.21 -0.15
CA ILE A 178 27.30 -13.23 -0.53
C ILE A 178 26.42 -12.87 0.68
N ASN A 179 25.61 -11.82 0.57
CA ASN A 179 24.70 -11.48 1.66
C ASN A 179 23.53 -12.47 1.75
N VAL A 180 23.41 -13.19 2.86
CA VAL A 180 22.23 -14.03 3.14
C VAL A 180 21.62 -13.57 4.46
N PHE A 181 20.31 -13.30 4.45
CA PHE A 181 19.56 -12.82 5.61
C PHE A 181 18.16 -13.44 5.64
N ALA A 182 17.56 -13.49 6.82
CA ALA A 182 16.29 -14.15 7.05
C ALA A 182 15.25 -13.23 7.70
N PHE A 183 13.98 -13.55 7.47
CA PHE A 183 12.84 -12.84 8.01
C PHE A 183 11.91 -13.82 8.71
N SER A 184 11.75 -13.66 10.03
CA SER A 184 10.75 -14.39 10.81
C SER A 184 9.38 -13.75 10.63
N CYS A 185 8.84 -13.86 9.42
CA CYS A 185 7.55 -13.31 8.99
C CYS A 185 6.42 -14.35 8.97
N GLU A 186 6.39 -15.24 9.94
CA GLU A 186 5.37 -16.28 10.04
C GLU A 186 3.96 -15.66 10.02
N GLY A 187 3.03 -16.29 9.29
CA GLY A 187 1.76 -15.67 8.95
C GLY A 187 0.85 -15.31 10.15
N TYR A 188 1.08 -15.92 11.31
CA TYR A 188 0.33 -15.66 12.54
C TYR A 188 0.87 -14.46 13.34
N LYS A 189 2.01 -13.87 12.98
CA LYS A 189 2.57 -12.72 13.70
C LYS A 189 1.78 -11.45 13.40
N GLY A 190 1.50 -10.67 14.45
CA GLY A 190 0.62 -9.52 14.35
C GLY A 190 -0.79 -9.91 13.95
N VAL A 191 -1.50 -8.99 13.30
CA VAL A 191 -2.92 -9.16 12.96
C VAL A 191 -3.24 -9.03 11.47
N SER A 192 -2.22 -8.73 10.65
CA SER A 192 -2.36 -8.40 9.24
C SER A 192 -1.00 -8.35 8.52
N GLN A 193 -1.00 -7.94 7.26
CA GLN A 193 0.20 -7.61 6.47
C GLN A 193 1.08 -6.54 7.14
N SER A 194 0.54 -5.70 8.03
CA SER A 194 1.27 -4.60 8.67
C SER A 194 2.49 -5.08 9.46
N ALA A 195 2.36 -6.19 10.21
CA ALA A 195 3.49 -6.79 10.92
C ALA A 195 4.61 -7.25 9.97
N GLY A 196 4.23 -7.73 8.79
CA GLY A 196 5.16 -8.11 7.74
C GLY A 196 5.95 -6.94 7.20
N HIS A 197 5.30 -5.77 7.07
CA HIS A 197 6.01 -4.54 6.70
C HIS A 197 7.07 -4.21 7.75
N HIS A 198 6.71 -4.17 9.03
CA HIS A 198 7.66 -3.84 10.10
C HIS A 198 8.85 -4.81 10.13
N ILE A 199 8.60 -6.12 10.09
CA ILE A 199 9.66 -7.15 10.05
C ILE A 199 10.59 -6.97 8.85
N ALA A 200 10.04 -6.68 7.67
CA ALA A 200 10.85 -6.46 6.47
C ALA A 200 11.68 -5.18 6.55
N ASN A 201 11.12 -4.09 7.09
CA ASN A 201 11.85 -2.84 7.29
C ASN A 201 13.04 -3.04 8.23
N ASN A 202 12.84 -3.74 9.36
CA ASN A 202 13.90 -4.06 10.31
C ASN A 202 15.02 -4.87 9.65
N GLY A 203 14.67 -5.95 8.96
CA GLY A 203 15.68 -6.80 8.31
C GLY A 203 16.44 -6.10 7.18
N ILE A 204 15.75 -5.32 6.33
CA ILE A 204 16.43 -4.54 5.27
C ILE A 204 17.33 -3.45 5.86
N PHE A 205 16.86 -2.74 6.88
CA PHE A 205 17.67 -1.72 7.56
C PHE A 205 18.91 -2.33 8.22
N ALA A 206 18.76 -3.43 8.95
CA ALA A 206 19.84 -4.07 9.68
C ALA A 206 20.87 -4.77 8.76
N HIS A 207 20.44 -5.36 7.65
CA HIS A 207 21.28 -6.23 6.83
C HIS A 207 21.70 -5.65 5.48
N VAL A 208 21.14 -4.51 5.07
CA VAL A 208 21.38 -3.94 3.74
C VAL A 208 21.66 -2.45 3.79
N VAL A 209 20.81 -1.63 4.42
CA VAL A 209 20.98 -0.17 4.37
C VAL A 209 22.30 0.26 5.02
N GLY A 210 23.13 0.99 4.28
CA GLY A 210 24.41 1.48 4.78
C GLY A 210 25.61 0.61 4.44
N THR A 211 25.43 -0.51 3.71
CA THR A 211 26.53 -1.42 3.37
C THR A 211 27.34 -1.03 2.13
N LYS A 212 26.88 -0.01 1.38
CA LYS A 212 27.59 0.53 0.19
C LYS A 212 27.79 2.04 0.32
N GLU A 213 29.03 2.47 0.55
CA GLU A 213 29.39 3.89 0.76
C GLU A 213 29.09 4.78 -0.46
N GLU A 214 29.26 4.21 -1.66
CA GLU A 214 29.14 4.95 -2.91
C GLU A 214 27.67 5.11 -3.30
N GLY A 215 27.18 6.35 -3.21
CA GLY A 215 25.85 6.74 -3.67
C GLY A 215 25.78 7.03 -5.17
N VAL A 216 24.56 7.29 -5.65
CA VAL A 216 24.33 7.74 -7.03
C VAL A 216 24.74 9.22 -7.16
N PRO A 217 25.63 9.58 -8.10
CA PRO A 217 26.00 10.97 -8.32
C PRO A 217 24.84 11.77 -8.91
N GLY A 218 24.67 13.00 -8.44
CA GLY A 218 23.63 13.89 -8.95
C GLY A 218 23.25 14.98 -7.94
N LYS A 219 22.33 15.84 -8.33
CA LYS A 219 21.74 16.87 -7.47
C LYS A 219 20.40 16.41 -6.92
N PHE A 220 19.99 17.01 -5.80
CA PHE A 220 18.67 16.81 -5.20
C PHE A 220 18.39 15.32 -4.98
N ARG A 221 19.26 14.64 -4.22
CA ARG A 221 19.24 13.18 -4.12
C ARG A 221 18.12 12.76 -3.18
N ILE A 222 17.18 11.96 -3.66
CA ILE A 222 16.06 11.47 -2.84
C ILE A 222 15.98 9.95 -2.82
N ASN A 223 15.41 9.40 -1.75
CA ASN A 223 14.80 8.07 -1.81
C ASN A 223 13.29 8.20 -1.98
N MET A 224 12.70 7.32 -2.78
CA MET A 224 11.25 7.14 -2.87
C MET A 224 10.84 5.94 -2.02
N LEU A 225 10.24 6.19 -0.86
CA LEU A 225 9.91 5.19 0.14
C LEU A 225 8.46 4.75 0.04
N GLY A 226 8.20 3.43 0.04
CA GLY A 226 6.86 2.87 0.04
C GLY A 226 6.15 3.00 -1.31
N GLU A 227 6.91 2.91 -2.41
CA GLU A 227 6.41 2.85 -3.79
C GLU A 227 6.86 1.51 -4.41
N TYR A 228 5.96 0.80 -5.09
CA TYR A 228 6.15 -0.61 -5.44
C TYR A 228 6.04 -0.92 -6.94
N ASN A 229 5.95 0.12 -7.76
CA ASN A 229 5.85 0.05 -9.21
C ASN A 229 4.68 -0.80 -9.71
N ILE A 230 3.52 -0.70 -9.06
CA ILE A 230 2.33 -1.42 -9.49
C ILE A 230 1.90 -0.89 -10.85
N GLY A 231 1.84 -1.77 -11.85
CA GLY A 231 1.43 -1.38 -13.20
C GLY A 231 2.28 -0.27 -13.83
N GLY A 232 3.51 -0.04 -13.36
CA GLY A 232 4.41 0.99 -13.89
C GLY A 232 4.38 2.33 -13.16
N ASP A 233 3.74 2.44 -11.98
CA ASP A 233 3.66 3.71 -11.23
C ASP A 233 5.03 4.35 -10.97
N ALA A 234 6.03 3.55 -10.55
CA ALA A 234 7.37 4.07 -10.26
C ALA A 234 8.08 4.54 -11.53
N PHE A 235 7.84 3.90 -12.69
CA PHE A 235 8.42 4.36 -13.96
C PHE A 235 7.95 5.77 -14.33
N GLU A 236 6.68 6.09 -14.09
CA GLU A 236 6.16 7.43 -14.34
C GLU A 236 6.70 8.44 -13.32
N ILE A 237 6.84 8.04 -12.06
CA ILE A 237 7.47 8.89 -11.02
C ILE A 237 8.94 9.16 -11.38
N GLU A 238 9.72 8.13 -11.72
CA GLU A 238 11.12 8.24 -12.15
C GLU A 238 11.28 9.17 -13.36
N ARG A 239 10.36 9.09 -14.34
CA ARG A 239 10.33 10.01 -15.49
C ARG A 239 10.15 11.47 -15.04
N LEU A 240 9.24 11.72 -14.11
CA LEU A 240 8.98 13.07 -13.57
C LEU A 240 10.17 13.59 -12.77
N LEU A 241 10.75 12.77 -11.87
CA LEU A 241 11.95 13.13 -11.11
C LEU A 241 13.10 13.50 -12.04
N LYS A 242 13.35 12.68 -13.07
CA LYS A 242 14.38 12.94 -14.08
C LYS A 242 14.11 14.22 -14.85
N ALA A 243 12.87 14.49 -15.24
CA ALA A 243 12.48 15.73 -15.92
C ALA A 243 12.72 16.97 -15.05
N CYS A 244 12.61 16.83 -13.73
CA CYS A 244 12.89 17.87 -12.74
C CYS A 244 14.38 17.94 -12.31
N GLY A 245 15.26 17.10 -12.88
CA GLY A 245 16.67 17.06 -12.49
C GLY A 245 16.91 16.48 -11.08
N ILE A 246 15.92 15.79 -10.51
CA ILE A 246 16.00 15.14 -9.20
C ILE A 246 16.62 13.75 -9.37
N THR A 247 17.59 13.43 -8.52
CA THR A 247 18.29 12.13 -8.57
C THR A 247 17.61 11.15 -7.63
N LEU A 248 17.09 10.05 -8.18
CA LEU A 248 16.59 8.94 -7.36
C LEU A 248 17.76 8.05 -6.93
N VAL A 249 18.07 8.02 -5.64
CA VAL A 249 19.09 7.14 -5.05
C VAL A 249 18.53 5.74 -4.90
N ALA A 250 17.36 5.62 -4.26
CA ALA A 250 16.71 4.34 -4.05
C ALA A 250 15.18 4.43 -4.12
N SER A 251 14.58 3.37 -4.62
CA SER A 251 13.15 3.09 -4.52
C SER A 251 12.94 1.97 -3.49
N PHE A 252 11.99 2.10 -2.58
CA PHE A 252 11.59 1.05 -1.63
C PHE A 252 10.16 0.62 -1.94
N SER A 253 9.94 -0.38 -2.78
CA SER A 253 10.93 -1.24 -3.47
C SER A 253 10.67 -1.46 -4.95
N GLY A 254 9.74 -0.72 -5.55
CA GLY A 254 9.34 -0.87 -6.94
C GLY A 254 10.50 -0.64 -7.90
N ASN A 255 10.74 -1.60 -8.79
CA ASN A 255 11.88 -1.61 -9.73
C ASN A 255 13.27 -1.58 -9.07
N ALA A 256 13.36 -1.80 -7.76
CA ALA A 256 14.60 -1.63 -7.04
C ALA A 256 15.59 -2.76 -7.29
N ASP A 257 16.87 -2.47 -7.11
CA ASP A 257 17.93 -3.47 -6.93
C ASP A 257 18.60 -3.36 -5.55
N TYR A 258 19.43 -4.35 -5.22
CA TYR A 258 20.12 -4.47 -3.94
C TYR A 258 21.03 -3.27 -3.65
N ASP A 259 21.70 -2.76 -4.67
CA ASP A 259 22.66 -1.66 -4.53
C ASP A 259 21.94 -0.35 -4.18
N GLN A 260 20.72 -0.15 -4.68
CA GLN A 260 19.88 0.98 -4.26
C GLN A 260 19.56 0.92 -2.77
N PHE A 261 19.16 -0.24 -2.23
CA PHE A 261 18.97 -0.38 -0.79
C PHE A 261 20.25 -0.13 0.00
N ALA A 262 21.37 -0.71 -0.46
CA ALA A 262 22.65 -0.61 0.21
C ALA A 262 23.15 0.84 0.32
N SER A 263 22.92 1.63 -0.74
CA SER A 263 23.35 3.03 -0.85
C SER A 263 22.30 4.05 -0.43
N ALA A 264 21.11 3.63 0.04
CA ALA A 264 19.99 4.53 0.37
C ALA A 264 20.34 5.62 1.41
N HIS A 265 21.29 5.35 2.32
CA HIS A 265 21.78 6.31 3.31
C HIS A 265 22.53 7.52 2.74
N THR A 266 22.82 7.53 1.45
CA THR A 266 23.53 8.62 0.76
C THR A 266 22.60 9.71 0.22
N ALA A 267 21.27 9.52 0.32
CA ALA A 267 20.29 10.51 -0.10
C ALA A 267 20.28 11.76 0.80
N ASP A 268 19.68 12.83 0.29
CA ASP A 268 19.50 14.11 0.98
C ASP A 268 18.08 14.27 1.56
N LEU A 269 17.12 13.46 1.10
CA LEU A 269 15.72 13.47 1.54
C LEU A 269 15.05 12.11 1.32
N ASN A 270 14.24 11.67 2.27
CA ASN A 270 13.33 10.53 2.12
C ASN A 270 11.92 11.04 1.76
N CYS A 271 11.35 10.60 0.64
CA CYS A 271 9.99 10.92 0.21
C CYS A 271 9.07 9.71 0.44
N ILE A 272 8.13 9.81 1.37
CA ILE A 272 7.24 8.69 1.73
C ILE A 272 5.94 8.72 0.92
N MET A 273 5.75 7.71 0.07
CA MET A 273 4.48 7.41 -0.61
C MET A 273 3.55 6.64 0.32
N CYS A 274 3.77 5.35 0.54
CA CYS A 274 2.94 4.53 1.44
C CYS A 274 3.47 4.59 2.88
N HIS A 275 2.88 5.48 3.69
CA HIS A 275 3.25 5.68 5.10
C HIS A 275 3.27 4.37 5.90
N ARG A 276 2.13 3.67 5.97
CA ARG A 276 1.96 2.44 6.78
C ARG A 276 3.05 1.39 6.57
N SER A 277 3.55 1.25 5.34
CA SER A 277 4.49 0.17 5.03
C SER A 277 5.96 0.52 5.25
N ILE A 278 6.31 1.80 5.36
CA ILE A 278 7.72 2.24 5.24
C ILE A 278 8.13 3.30 6.26
N ASN A 279 7.20 3.84 7.08
CA ASN A 279 7.54 4.85 8.09
C ASN A 279 8.67 4.39 9.03
N TYR A 280 8.70 3.09 9.37
CA TYR A 280 9.73 2.47 10.19
C TYR A 280 11.14 2.76 9.67
N VAL A 281 11.45 2.41 8.42
CA VAL A 281 12.80 2.63 7.88
C VAL A 281 13.10 4.10 7.65
N ALA A 282 12.08 4.93 7.37
CA ALA A 282 12.28 6.37 7.25
C ALA A 282 12.73 6.99 8.58
N GLU A 283 12.07 6.64 9.69
CA GLU A 283 12.44 7.06 11.05
C GLU A 283 13.80 6.49 11.46
N MET A 284 14.09 5.23 11.15
CA MET A 284 15.39 4.63 11.44
C MET A 284 16.53 5.30 10.63
N MET A 285 16.30 5.66 9.37
CA MET A 285 17.28 6.38 8.55
C MET A 285 17.47 7.83 8.99
N GLU A 286 16.42 8.47 9.49
CA GLU A 286 16.50 9.78 10.11
C GLU A 286 17.38 9.73 11.35
N THR A 287 17.08 8.81 12.29
CA THR A 287 17.85 8.67 13.54
C THR A 287 19.30 8.27 13.28
N LYS A 288 19.55 7.29 12.41
CA LYS A 288 20.90 6.75 12.19
C LYS A 288 21.77 7.62 11.29
N TYR A 289 21.21 8.18 10.23
CA TYR A 289 21.98 8.86 9.17
C TYR A 289 21.68 10.37 9.05
N GLY A 290 20.67 10.88 9.77
CA GLY A 290 20.29 12.29 9.73
C GLY A 290 19.50 12.68 8.48
N ILE A 291 18.87 11.72 7.78
CA ILE A 291 18.11 11.99 6.55
C ILE A 291 16.65 12.30 6.91
N PRO A 292 16.18 13.55 6.72
CA PRO A 292 14.79 13.88 7.04
C PRO A 292 13.84 13.27 6.02
N TRP A 293 12.55 13.26 6.35
CA TRP A 293 11.52 12.75 5.45
C TRP A 293 10.30 13.64 5.35
N ILE A 294 9.64 13.60 4.19
CA ILE A 294 8.36 14.26 3.91
C ILE A 294 7.35 13.26 3.36
N LYS A 295 6.07 13.47 3.68
CA LYS A 295 4.98 12.75 3.03
C LYS A 295 4.70 13.33 1.65
N VAL A 296 4.75 12.47 0.64
CA VAL A 296 4.38 12.78 -0.76
C VAL A 296 3.19 11.91 -1.21
N ASN A 297 2.53 12.34 -2.28
CA ASN A 297 1.51 11.57 -2.98
C ASN A 297 1.64 11.84 -4.49
N PHE A 298 2.09 10.84 -5.24
CA PHE A 298 2.16 10.89 -6.70
C PHE A 298 0.96 10.24 -7.39
N ILE A 299 -0.13 9.95 -6.66
CA ILE A 299 -1.37 9.43 -7.26
C ILE A 299 -2.29 10.60 -7.57
N GLY A 300 -2.50 10.88 -8.86
CA GLY A 300 -3.22 12.07 -9.32
C GLY A 300 -2.29 13.18 -9.79
N ALA A 301 -2.81 14.06 -10.65
CA ALA A 301 -2.03 15.11 -11.26
C ALA A 301 -1.75 16.25 -10.28
N GLU A 302 -2.77 16.73 -9.57
CA GLU A 302 -2.62 17.80 -8.57
C GLU A 302 -1.77 17.32 -7.39
N ALA A 303 -2.03 16.11 -6.91
CA ALA A 303 -1.21 15.46 -5.88
C ALA A 303 0.27 15.39 -6.27
N SER A 304 0.55 14.98 -7.52
CA SER A 304 1.92 14.91 -8.06
C SER A 304 2.56 16.29 -8.16
N ALA A 305 1.83 17.29 -8.63
CA ALA A 305 2.30 18.68 -8.69
C ALA A 305 2.62 19.22 -7.29
N LYS A 306 1.73 19.00 -6.31
CA LYS A 306 1.94 19.35 -4.90
C LYS A 306 3.18 18.65 -4.32
N SER A 307 3.38 17.37 -4.64
CA SER A 307 4.54 16.60 -4.17
C SER A 307 5.85 17.09 -4.77
N LEU A 308 5.90 17.39 -6.07
CA LEU A 308 7.07 17.98 -6.71
C LEU A 308 7.41 19.36 -6.12
N ARG A 309 6.40 20.18 -5.86
CA ARG A 309 6.56 21.49 -5.18
C ARG A 309 7.11 21.33 -3.76
N LYS A 310 6.62 20.36 -2.98
CA LYS A 310 7.16 20.06 -1.64
C LYS A 310 8.63 19.65 -1.70
N ILE A 311 9.02 18.81 -2.66
CA ILE A 311 10.41 18.40 -2.85
C ILE A 311 11.26 19.63 -3.22
N ALA A 312 10.81 20.46 -4.15
CA ALA A 312 11.51 21.68 -4.53
C ALA A 312 11.60 22.72 -3.40
N GLN A 313 10.58 22.79 -2.55
CA GLN A 313 10.57 23.63 -1.35
C GLN A 313 11.64 23.17 -0.36
N TYR A 314 11.75 21.87 -0.08
CA TYR A 314 12.77 21.33 0.83
C TYR A 314 14.20 21.67 0.41
N PHE A 315 14.51 21.51 -0.88
CA PHE A 315 15.84 21.83 -1.40
C PHE A 315 16.11 23.33 -1.49
N ASP A 316 15.06 24.17 -1.49
CA ASP A 316 15.09 25.63 -1.56
C ASP A 316 15.97 26.19 -2.70
N ASP A 317 16.05 25.46 -3.82
CA ASP A 317 16.88 25.83 -4.98
C ASP A 317 16.02 26.52 -6.07
N PRO A 318 16.38 27.74 -6.52
CA PRO A 318 15.60 28.47 -7.52
C PRO A 318 15.47 27.77 -8.88
N ASP A 319 16.52 27.09 -9.34
CA ASP A 319 16.53 26.41 -10.64
C ASP A 319 15.64 25.17 -10.58
N LEU A 320 15.68 24.41 -9.48
CA LEU A 320 14.78 23.29 -9.23
C LEU A 320 13.32 23.74 -9.18
N LYS A 321 13.01 24.81 -8.44
CA LYS A 321 11.64 25.35 -8.35
C LYS A 321 11.12 25.76 -9.73
N ALA A 322 11.94 26.48 -10.51
CA ALA A 322 11.57 26.88 -11.87
C ALA A 322 11.38 25.69 -12.82
N LEU A 323 12.23 24.67 -12.72
CA LEU A 323 12.11 23.47 -13.54
C LEU A 323 10.88 22.63 -13.18
N VAL A 324 10.57 22.49 -11.89
CA VAL A 324 9.35 21.81 -11.41
C VAL A 324 8.10 22.50 -11.96
N GLU A 325 7.98 23.82 -11.85
CA GLU A 325 6.83 24.54 -12.40
C GLU A 325 6.74 24.41 -13.93
N LYS A 326 7.88 24.42 -14.63
CA LYS A 326 7.92 24.19 -16.08
C LYS A 326 7.40 22.80 -16.46
N VAL A 327 7.81 21.76 -15.73
CA VAL A 327 7.33 20.38 -15.96
C VAL A 327 5.82 20.31 -15.69
N ILE A 328 5.36 20.82 -14.54
CA ILE A 328 3.93 20.84 -14.19
C ILE A 328 3.11 21.55 -15.29
N ALA A 329 3.54 22.74 -15.70
CA ALA A 329 2.85 23.52 -16.74
C ALA A 329 2.79 22.81 -18.10
N SER A 330 3.75 21.91 -18.39
CA SER A 330 3.77 21.14 -19.62
C SER A 330 2.85 19.91 -19.58
N GLU A 331 2.63 19.33 -18.41
CA GLU A 331 1.86 18.09 -18.23
C GLU A 331 0.37 18.36 -17.96
N MET A 332 0.05 19.45 -17.24
CA MET A 332 -1.30 19.74 -16.77
C MET A 332 -2.37 19.98 -17.85
N PRO A 333 -2.10 20.66 -18.99
CA PRO A 333 -3.14 21.00 -19.96
C PRO A 333 -3.93 19.81 -20.51
N GLU A 334 -3.27 18.68 -20.75
CA GLU A 334 -3.96 17.46 -21.23
C GLU A 334 -4.77 16.80 -20.11
N VAL A 335 -4.29 16.86 -18.86
CA VAL A 335 -5.03 16.36 -17.69
C VAL A 335 -6.33 17.14 -17.54
N GLU A 336 -6.27 18.47 -17.49
CA GLU A 336 -7.44 19.35 -17.34
C GLU A 336 -8.46 19.12 -18.45
N ARG A 337 -7.99 19.02 -19.70
CA ARG A 337 -8.85 18.76 -20.85
C ARG A 337 -9.60 17.43 -20.72
N VAL A 338 -8.91 16.36 -20.31
CA VAL A 338 -9.53 15.03 -20.15
C VAL A 338 -10.43 14.99 -18.92
N ALA A 339 -10.00 15.58 -17.79
CA ALA A 339 -10.79 15.66 -16.58
C ALA A 339 -12.11 16.41 -16.83
N ALA A 340 -12.09 17.55 -17.53
CA ALA A 340 -13.28 18.32 -17.86
C ALA A 340 -14.27 17.55 -18.75
N ASP A 341 -13.78 16.84 -19.78
CA ASP A 341 -14.63 15.99 -20.63
C ASP A 341 -15.30 14.87 -19.81
N ILE A 342 -14.53 14.19 -18.96
CA ILE A 342 -15.03 13.08 -18.15
C ILE A 342 -15.96 13.56 -17.04
N ALA A 343 -15.66 14.68 -16.40
CA ALA A 343 -16.49 15.30 -15.37
C ALA A 343 -17.92 15.58 -15.88
N ALA A 344 -18.11 15.86 -17.17
CA ALA A 344 -19.44 16.02 -17.76
C ALA A 344 -20.31 14.74 -17.65
N ARG A 345 -19.70 13.57 -17.42
CA ARG A 345 -20.37 12.27 -17.28
C ARG A 345 -20.28 11.68 -15.88
N THR A 346 -19.36 12.15 -15.04
CA THR A 346 -19.10 11.60 -13.70
C THR A 346 -19.50 12.53 -12.56
N THR A 347 -19.70 13.83 -12.81
CA THR A 347 -20.07 14.78 -11.75
C THR A 347 -21.31 14.33 -11.00
N GLY A 348 -21.22 14.30 -9.66
CA GLY A 348 -22.29 13.87 -8.77
C GLY A 348 -22.40 12.36 -8.56
N LYS A 349 -21.62 11.54 -9.29
CA LYS A 349 -21.51 10.10 -9.01
C LYS A 349 -20.74 9.85 -7.72
N THR A 350 -20.96 8.68 -7.14
CA THR A 350 -20.49 8.31 -5.80
C THR A 350 -19.50 7.14 -5.84
N ALA A 351 -18.53 7.16 -4.93
CA ALA A 351 -17.50 6.14 -4.77
C ALA A 351 -17.42 5.62 -3.33
N MET A 352 -16.98 4.38 -3.15
CA MET A 352 -16.53 3.84 -1.87
C MET A 352 -15.18 3.15 -2.02
N LEU A 353 -14.27 3.30 -1.06
CA LEU A 353 -12.87 2.84 -1.17
C LEU A 353 -12.44 2.01 0.04
N PHE A 354 -12.19 0.71 -0.16
CA PHE A 354 -11.68 -0.19 0.88
C PHE A 354 -10.45 -0.94 0.36
N VAL A 355 -9.27 -0.54 0.82
CA VAL A 355 -7.97 -0.98 0.27
C VAL A 355 -7.01 -1.27 1.43
N GLY A 356 -5.77 -1.68 1.16
CA GLY A 356 -4.79 -2.09 2.19
C GLY A 356 -4.58 -1.11 3.36
N GLY A 357 -3.79 -0.04 3.17
CA GLY A 357 -3.39 0.86 4.26
C GLY A 357 -2.84 2.22 3.81
N SER A 358 -3.16 2.66 2.59
CA SER A 358 -2.71 3.97 2.06
C SER A 358 -3.57 4.47 0.90
N ARG A 359 -3.86 3.60 -0.08
CA ARG A 359 -4.53 4.02 -1.32
C ARG A 359 -5.97 4.51 -1.14
N ALA A 360 -6.68 4.05 -0.12
CA ALA A 360 -8.04 4.54 0.16
C ALA A 360 -8.04 6.05 0.49
N HIS A 361 -6.93 6.59 1.01
CA HIS A 361 -6.74 8.04 1.12
C HIS A 361 -6.40 8.66 -0.24
N HIS A 362 -5.25 8.28 -0.82
CA HIS A 362 -4.71 8.98 -1.98
C HIS A 362 -5.64 9.03 -3.20
N TYR A 363 -6.46 8.00 -3.42
CA TYR A 363 -7.33 7.93 -4.60
C TYR A 363 -8.61 8.78 -4.49
N GLN A 364 -8.93 9.32 -3.31
CA GLN A 364 -10.10 10.20 -3.17
C GLN A 364 -9.92 11.49 -3.95
N GLU A 365 -8.69 12.01 -4.03
CA GLU A 365 -8.36 13.22 -4.79
C GLU A 365 -8.67 13.04 -6.29
N LEU A 366 -8.28 11.90 -6.88
CA LEU A 366 -8.60 11.54 -8.26
C LEU A 366 -10.11 11.50 -8.55
N PHE A 367 -10.92 11.02 -7.59
CA PHE A 367 -12.38 11.04 -7.73
C PHE A 367 -12.93 12.46 -7.67
N LYS A 368 -12.41 13.30 -6.77
CA LYS A 368 -12.79 14.71 -6.63
C LYS A 368 -12.47 15.52 -7.89
N GLU A 369 -11.31 15.28 -8.52
CA GLU A 369 -10.88 15.94 -9.77
C GLU A 369 -11.87 15.72 -10.93
N ILE A 370 -12.64 14.62 -10.94
CA ILE A 370 -13.70 14.32 -11.92
C ILE A 370 -15.12 14.50 -11.36
N GLY A 371 -15.27 15.26 -10.26
CA GLY A 371 -16.55 15.65 -9.68
C GLY A 371 -17.32 14.55 -8.95
N MET A 372 -16.66 13.44 -8.59
CA MET A 372 -17.27 12.35 -7.82
C MET A 372 -17.11 12.55 -6.31
N LYS A 373 -18.02 11.95 -5.54
CA LYS A 373 -18.05 12.03 -4.07
C LYS A 373 -17.72 10.69 -3.42
N THR A 374 -16.84 10.69 -2.43
CA THR A 374 -16.58 9.49 -1.62
C THR A 374 -17.61 9.40 -0.49
N LEU A 375 -18.34 8.29 -0.40
CA LEU A 375 -19.33 8.05 0.66
C LEU A 375 -18.72 7.34 1.87
N ALA A 376 -17.77 6.44 1.60
CA ALA A 376 -17.08 5.68 2.63
C ALA A 376 -15.67 5.31 2.18
N ALA A 377 -14.73 5.34 3.11
CA ALA A 377 -13.38 4.87 2.91
C ALA A 377 -12.88 4.03 4.09
N GLY A 378 -11.86 3.23 3.89
CA GLY A 378 -11.35 2.36 4.94
C GLY A 378 -10.13 1.57 4.54
N TYR A 379 -9.44 1.08 5.57
CA TYR A 379 -8.27 0.24 5.40
C TYR A 379 -8.51 -1.19 5.89
N GLU A 380 -7.88 -2.14 5.21
CA GLU A 380 -7.71 -3.49 5.73
C GLU A 380 -6.88 -3.43 7.03
N PHE A 381 -5.75 -2.73 7.01
CA PHE A 381 -4.72 -2.82 8.04
C PHE A 381 -4.01 -1.49 8.36
N GLY A 382 -4.67 -0.36 8.08
CA GLY A 382 -4.21 0.94 8.58
C GLY A 382 -4.15 0.94 10.10
N HIS A 383 -3.22 1.70 10.66
CA HIS A 383 -3.19 1.99 12.08
C HIS A 383 -3.86 3.35 12.32
N ARG A 384 -4.03 3.73 13.59
CA ARG A 384 -4.67 5.00 13.96
C ARG A 384 -3.98 6.20 13.33
N ASP A 385 -2.66 6.21 13.26
CA ASP A 385 -1.87 7.23 12.58
C ASP A 385 -2.17 7.36 11.08
N ASP A 386 -2.67 6.29 10.43
CA ASP A 386 -3.05 6.37 9.02
C ASP A 386 -4.44 6.97 8.79
N TYR A 387 -5.30 6.90 9.80
CA TYR A 387 -6.63 7.49 9.80
C TYR A 387 -6.62 8.91 10.38
N GLU A 388 -6.05 9.07 11.57
CA GLU A 388 -6.14 10.25 12.44
C GLU A 388 -4.91 11.16 12.35
N GLY A 389 -3.84 10.67 11.71
CA GLY A 389 -2.56 11.35 11.59
C GLY A 389 -1.58 11.00 12.72
N ARG A 390 -0.29 11.27 12.49
CA ARG A 390 0.79 10.89 13.41
C ARG A 390 0.73 11.59 14.78
N VAL A 391 -0.06 12.66 14.89
CA VAL A 391 -0.33 13.36 16.16
C VAL A 391 -0.82 12.43 17.26
N VAL A 392 -1.46 11.31 16.92
CA VAL A 392 -1.98 10.34 17.91
C VAL A 392 -0.93 9.35 18.42
N LEU A 393 0.23 9.22 17.75
CA LEU A 393 1.27 8.23 18.09
C LEU A 393 1.67 8.26 19.57
N PRO A 394 1.91 9.43 20.23
CA PRO A 394 2.31 9.47 21.64
C PRO A 394 1.24 8.91 22.60
N SER A 395 -0.01 8.83 22.16
CA SER A 395 -1.14 8.33 22.96
C SER A 395 -1.45 6.84 22.72
N LEU A 396 -0.79 6.21 21.75
CA LEU A 396 -1.05 4.82 21.39
C LEU A 396 -0.52 3.85 22.46
N LYS A 397 -1.39 2.92 22.85
CA LYS A 397 -1.03 1.83 23.75
C LYS A 397 -0.63 0.59 22.93
N PRO A 398 0.46 -0.10 23.28
CA PRO A 398 0.85 -1.33 22.60
C PRO A 398 -0.23 -2.42 22.72
N ASP A 399 -0.79 -2.84 21.59
CA ASP A 399 -1.74 -3.97 21.53
C ASP A 399 -1.02 -5.30 21.73
N ALA A 400 -1.58 -6.18 22.56
CA ALA A 400 -0.97 -7.45 22.95
C ALA A 400 -0.61 -8.33 21.76
N ASP A 401 -1.40 -8.27 20.69
CA ASP A 401 -1.20 -9.09 19.49
C ASP A 401 -0.03 -8.62 18.60
N SER A 402 0.48 -7.41 18.83
CA SER A 402 1.61 -6.84 18.09
C SER A 402 2.86 -6.61 18.94
N ARG A 403 2.83 -6.90 20.25
CA ARG A 403 3.97 -6.70 21.18
C ARG A 403 5.21 -7.55 20.86
N ASN A 404 5.03 -8.65 20.14
CA ASN A 404 6.13 -9.55 19.78
C ASN A 404 6.76 -9.18 18.43
N ILE A 405 6.35 -8.07 17.81
CA ILE A 405 7.06 -7.50 16.67
C ILE A 405 8.24 -6.71 17.23
N GLU A 406 9.45 -7.10 16.85
CA GLU A 406 10.68 -6.49 17.29
C GLU A 406 10.73 -5.01 16.92
N GLU A 407 11.16 -4.17 17.85
CA GLU A 407 11.54 -2.78 17.59
C GLU A 407 13.07 -2.70 17.69
N LEU A 408 13.71 -2.16 16.64
CA LEU A 408 15.16 -1.99 16.65
C LEU A 408 15.53 -0.76 17.49
N ASP A 409 16.52 -0.93 18.36
CA ASP A 409 17.15 0.19 19.06
C ASP A 409 18.18 0.86 18.13
N VAL A 410 17.82 2.01 17.58
CA VAL A 410 18.60 2.73 16.57
C VAL A 410 19.16 4.02 17.13
N HIS A 411 20.45 4.21 16.97
CA HIS A 411 21.19 5.40 17.42
C HIS A 411 21.87 6.10 16.23
N PRO A 412 22.20 7.40 16.35
CA PRO A 412 23.06 8.08 15.39
C PRO A 412 24.35 7.31 15.10
N ASP A 413 24.65 7.09 13.83
CA ASP A 413 25.88 6.45 13.40
C ASP A 413 27.08 7.37 13.67
N PRO A 414 28.15 6.92 14.34
CA PRO A 414 29.26 7.79 14.74
C PRO A 414 30.04 8.38 13.56
N GLU A 415 30.00 7.75 12.38
CA GLU A 415 30.74 8.19 11.20
C GLU A 415 29.80 8.72 10.11
N LYS A 416 28.60 8.14 9.98
CA LYS A 416 27.68 8.40 8.87
C LYS A 416 26.53 9.33 9.22
N PHE A 417 26.33 9.66 10.50
CA PHE A 417 25.29 10.62 10.88
C PHE A 417 25.64 12.02 10.37
N SER A 418 24.79 12.55 9.49
CA SER A 418 24.99 13.87 8.90
C SER A 418 23.64 14.54 8.63
N PRO A 419 23.15 15.41 9.52
CA PRO A 419 21.93 16.17 9.27
C PRO A 419 22.07 16.98 7.97
N ARG A 420 21.09 16.85 7.07
CA ARG A 420 21.13 17.50 5.74
C ARG A 420 20.74 18.99 5.77
N LYS A 421 20.12 19.42 6.87
CA LYS A 421 19.64 20.77 7.14
C LYS A 421 19.93 21.14 8.59
N SER A 422 20.23 22.41 8.86
CA SER A 422 20.29 22.91 10.24
C SER A 422 18.89 23.04 10.85
N ASP A 423 18.82 23.13 12.18
CA ASP A 423 17.55 23.35 12.89
C ASP A 423 16.87 24.66 12.46
N GLU A 424 17.63 25.71 12.14
CA GLU A 424 17.12 26.98 11.63
C GLU A 424 16.52 26.82 10.22
N GLU A 425 17.18 26.07 9.33
CA GLU A 425 16.65 25.78 8.00
C GLU A 425 15.35 24.98 8.10
N ILE A 426 15.29 23.97 8.97
CA ILE A 426 14.07 23.19 9.21
C ILE A 426 12.94 24.08 9.72
N LYS A 427 13.21 24.93 10.72
CA LYS A 427 12.20 25.88 11.25
C LYS A 427 11.71 26.85 10.18
N LYS A 428 12.60 27.34 9.32
CA LYS A 428 12.23 28.19 8.18
C LYS A 428 11.29 27.45 7.22
N LEU A 429 11.65 26.23 6.81
CA LEU A 429 10.83 25.43 5.89
C LEU A 429 9.43 25.13 6.47
N ILE A 430 9.36 24.81 7.76
CA ILE A 430 8.08 24.58 8.46
C ILE A 430 7.24 25.86 8.51
N ALA A 431 7.86 27.02 8.81
CA ALA A 431 7.17 28.31 8.80
C ALA A 431 6.66 28.70 7.41
N GLU A 432 7.31 28.23 6.34
CA GLU A 432 6.88 28.37 4.95
C GLU A 432 5.84 27.31 4.52
N GLY A 433 5.38 26.47 5.45
CA GLY A 433 4.29 25.50 5.24
C GLY A 433 4.74 24.10 4.80
N LEU A 434 6.05 23.77 4.86
CA LEU A 434 6.51 22.41 4.61
C LEU A 434 6.24 21.52 5.83
N SER A 435 5.37 20.53 5.66
CA SER A 435 5.18 19.46 6.65
C SER A 435 6.33 18.45 6.57
N LEU A 436 7.17 18.42 7.60
CA LEU A 436 8.31 17.52 7.80
C LEU A 436 7.98 16.53 8.92
N HIS A 437 8.42 15.27 8.77
CA HIS A 437 8.25 14.20 9.77
C HIS A 437 6.79 13.89 10.17
N ASP A 438 5.84 14.30 9.33
CA ASP A 438 4.43 14.24 9.65
C ASP A 438 3.57 13.67 8.50
N TYR A 439 2.40 13.18 8.90
CA TYR A 439 1.33 12.71 8.03
C TYR A 439 0.01 12.92 8.76
N GLU A 440 -0.88 13.67 8.11
CA GLU A 440 -2.15 14.16 8.67
C GLU A 440 -3.24 13.10 8.80
N GLY A 441 -3.08 11.94 8.15
CA GLY A 441 -4.09 10.88 8.16
C GLY A 441 -5.20 11.09 7.13
N MET A 442 -5.95 10.03 6.85
CA MET A 442 -7.03 10.03 5.85
C MET A 442 -8.24 10.88 6.26
N MET A 443 -8.62 10.86 7.54
CA MET A 443 -9.89 11.42 8.01
C MET A 443 -9.93 12.94 7.91
N LYS A 444 -8.78 13.62 8.01
CA LYS A 444 -8.68 15.08 7.85
C LYS A 444 -8.99 15.55 6.43
N ASP A 445 -8.69 14.72 5.43
CA ASP A 445 -8.93 15.02 4.01
C ASP A 445 -10.28 14.48 3.50
N MET A 446 -11.01 13.72 4.32
CA MET A 446 -12.33 13.19 3.99
C MET A 446 -13.44 14.23 4.23
N GLU A 447 -14.48 14.22 3.39
CA GLU A 447 -15.65 15.08 3.57
C GLU A 447 -16.38 14.75 4.90
N GLU A 448 -16.95 15.79 5.52
CA GLU A 448 -17.88 15.68 6.64
C GLU A 448 -19.03 14.72 6.33
N ASN A 449 -19.50 13.98 7.34
CA ASN A 449 -20.63 13.06 7.20
C ASN A 449 -20.37 11.97 6.13
N THR A 450 -19.17 11.40 6.12
CA THR A 450 -18.83 10.17 5.38
C THR A 450 -18.54 9.04 6.37
N LEU A 451 -18.45 7.78 5.93
CA LEU A 451 -18.07 6.66 6.81
C LEU A 451 -16.62 6.27 6.67
N THR A 452 -15.94 6.13 7.81
CA THR A 452 -14.62 5.52 7.91
C THR A 452 -14.77 4.13 8.54
N ILE A 453 -14.32 3.08 7.83
CA ILE A 453 -14.51 1.68 8.26
C ILE A 453 -13.18 0.92 8.24
N ASP A 454 -12.70 0.52 9.41
CA ASP A 454 -11.55 -0.37 9.54
C ASP A 454 -11.94 -1.85 9.41
N ASP A 455 -11.12 -2.65 8.73
CA ASP A 455 -11.29 -4.10 8.54
C ASP A 455 -12.73 -4.47 8.12
N ILE A 456 -13.21 -3.83 7.05
CA ILE A 456 -14.57 -4.04 6.54
C ILE A 456 -14.81 -5.53 6.23
N SER A 457 -15.94 -6.05 6.71
CA SER A 457 -16.39 -7.41 6.48
C SER A 457 -17.19 -7.55 5.18
N HIS A 458 -17.35 -8.79 4.71
CA HIS A 458 -18.25 -9.10 3.60
C HIS A 458 -19.70 -8.64 3.86
N HIS A 459 -20.22 -8.89 5.07
CA HIS A 459 -21.57 -8.47 5.46
C HIS A 459 -21.76 -6.95 5.33
N GLU A 460 -20.82 -6.18 5.86
CA GLU A 460 -20.86 -4.71 5.81
C GLU A 460 -20.78 -4.22 4.37
N THR A 461 -19.93 -4.82 3.54
CA THR A 461 -19.83 -4.51 2.10
C THR A 461 -21.16 -4.68 1.38
N GLU A 462 -21.84 -5.82 1.57
CA GLU A 462 -23.15 -6.07 0.94
C GLU A 462 -24.21 -5.05 1.39
N LYS A 463 -24.21 -4.70 2.68
CA LYS A 463 -25.19 -3.78 3.25
C LYS A 463 -24.95 -2.34 2.85
N LEU A 464 -23.70 -1.89 2.75
CA LEU A 464 -23.39 -0.57 2.18
C LEU A 464 -23.91 -0.46 0.74
N ILE A 465 -23.74 -1.50 -0.08
CA ILE A 465 -24.25 -1.50 -1.45
C ILE A 465 -25.79 -1.51 -1.49
N GLU A 466 -26.45 -2.27 -0.61
CA GLU A 466 -27.92 -2.29 -0.51
C GLU A 466 -28.48 -0.91 -0.12
N LEU A 467 -27.85 -0.26 0.87
CA LEU A 467 -28.33 0.97 1.50
C LEU A 467 -28.03 2.22 0.67
N TRP A 468 -26.83 2.31 0.10
CA TRP A 468 -26.35 3.52 -0.59
C TRP A 468 -26.17 3.39 -2.09
N ARG A 469 -26.02 2.16 -2.63
CA ARG A 469 -25.82 1.89 -4.07
C ARG A 469 -24.82 2.86 -4.73
N PRO A 470 -23.52 2.81 -4.37
CA PRO A 470 -22.53 3.69 -4.97
C PRO A 470 -22.43 3.46 -6.49
N ASP A 471 -22.05 4.49 -7.23
CA ASP A 471 -21.83 4.37 -8.69
C ASP A 471 -20.57 3.58 -9.02
N VAL A 472 -19.59 3.55 -8.11
CA VAL A 472 -18.41 2.68 -8.19
C VAL A 472 -17.95 2.27 -6.79
N PHE A 473 -17.56 1.01 -6.66
CA PHE A 473 -16.89 0.50 -5.46
C PHE A 473 -15.42 0.26 -5.79
N CYS A 474 -14.52 0.47 -4.83
CA CYS A 474 -13.09 0.30 -5.03
C CYS A 474 -12.53 -0.62 -3.96
N ALA A 475 -11.98 -1.78 -4.36
CA ALA A 475 -11.39 -2.73 -3.43
C ALA A 475 -10.38 -3.68 -4.11
N GLY A 476 -10.28 -4.91 -3.64
CA GLY A 476 -9.44 -5.97 -4.19
C GLY A 476 -10.19 -6.98 -5.06
N ILE A 477 -9.47 -8.04 -5.45
CA ILE A 477 -9.99 -9.10 -6.31
C ILE A 477 -11.08 -9.95 -5.63
N LYS A 478 -11.00 -10.09 -4.30
CA LYS A 478 -11.92 -10.91 -3.50
C LYS A 478 -13.32 -10.29 -3.50
N GLU A 479 -13.40 -8.96 -3.49
CA GLU A 479 -14.64 -8.19 -3.47
C GLU A 479 -15.20 -8.01 -4.89
N LYS A 480 -14.33 -7.93 -5.91
CA LYS A 480 -14.68 -7.59 -7.30
C LYS A 480 -15.96 -8.24 -7.78
N TYR A 481 -16.03 -9.56 -7.75
CA TYR A 481 -17.13 -10.27 -8.37
C TYR A 481 -18.40 -10.27 -7.51
N VAL A 482 -18.26 -10.17 -6.18
CA VAL A 482 -19.42 -9.99 -5.28
C VAL A 482 -20.11 -8.67 -5.61
N VAL A 483 -19.34 -7.58 -5.70
CA VAL A 483 -19.89 -6.25 -5.99
C VAL A 483 -20.43 -6.16 -7.40
N GLN A 484 -19.74 -6.72 -8.40
CA GLN A 484 -20.27 -6.72 -9.76
C GLN A 484 -21.56 -7.54 -9.90
N LYS A 485 -21.73 -8.61 -9.11
CA LYS A 485 -22.98 -9.40 -9.08
C LYS A 485 -24.15 -8.65 -8.45
N SER A 486 -23.91 -7.67 -7.57
CA SER A 486 -24.96 -6.77 -7.06
C SER A 486 -25.34 -5.65 -8.05
N GLY A 487 -24.61 -5.55 -9.16
CA GLY A 487 -24.85 -4.61 -10.25
C GLY A 487 -24.13 -3.27 -10.11
N VAL A 488 -23.11 -3.21 -9.25
CA VAL A 488 -22.24 -2.05 -9.08
C VAL A 488 -20.88 -2.35 -9.71
N PRO A 489 -20.29 -1.46 -10.53
CA PRO A 489 -18.92 -1.67 -11.01
C PRO A 489 -17.93 -1.62 -9.84
N LEU A 490 -16.92 -2.49 -9.91
CA LEU A 490 -15.79 -2.46 -8.98
C LEU A 490 -14.48 -2.17 -9.71
N LYS A 491 -13.77 -1.15 -9.24
CA LYS A 491 -12.39 -0.83 -9.63
C LYS A 491 -11.41 -1.46 -8.65
N GLN A 492 -10.50 -2.30 -9.14
CA GLN A 492 -9.45 -2.84 -8.28
C GLN A 492 -8.36 -1.79 -8.08
N LEU A 493 -8.17 -1.31 -6.85
CA LEU A 493 -7.10 -0.35 -6.52
C LEU A 493 -5.80 -1.02 -6.05
N HIS A 494 -5.76 -2.36 -5.97
CA HIS A 494 -4.52 -3.11 -5.73
C HIS A 494 -3.81 -3.46 -7.04
N SER A 495 -4.54 -4.06 -7.97
CA SER A 495 -4.02 -4.59 -9.24
C SER A 495 -4.27 -3.67 -10.44
N TYR A 496 -5.04 -2.59 -10.25
CA TYR A 496 -5.48 -1.66 -11.30
C TYR A 496 -6.33 -2.31 -12.40
N ASP A 497 -6.96 -3.46 -12.11
CA ASP A 497 -7.62 -4.30 -13.11
C ASP A 497 -6.69 -4.62 -14.28
N TYR A 498 -5.43 -4.91 -13.96
CA TYR A 498 -4.37 -5.19 -14.94
C TYR A 498 -4.00 -3.99 -15.83
N GLY A 499 -4.49 -2.79 -15.52
CA GLY A 499 -4.11 -1.52 -16.16
C GLY A 499 -2.97 -0.80 -15.45
N GLY A 500 -3.08 0.53 -15.36
CA GLY A 500 -2.03 1.42 -14.86
C GLY A 500 -1.09 1.92 -15.97
N PRO A 501 -0.10 2.77 -15.62
CA PRO A 501 0.10 3.36 -14.29
C PRO A 501 -1.04 4.32 -13.93
N TYR A 502 -1.21 4.60 -12.63
CA TYR A 502 -2.09 5.64 -12.08
C TYR A 502 -1.33 6.73 -11.33
N ALA A 503 -0.04 6.57 -11.11
CA ALA A 503 0.82 7.65 -10.65
C ALA A 503 1.07 8.71 -11.75
N GLY A 504 1.33 9.94 -11.33
CA GLY A 504 1.65 11.07 -12.20
C GLY A 504 0.47 11.59 -13.02
N PHE A 505 0.78 12.52 -13.91
CA PHE A 505 -0.18 13.20 -14.78
C PHE A 505 -0.81 12.24 -15.79
N LYS A 506 0.01 11.40 -16.44
CA LYS A 506 -0.48 10.36 -17.36
C LYS A 506 -1.32 9.31 -16.64
N GLY A 507 -0.95 8.96 -15.42
CA GLY A 507 -1.69 8.02 -14.61
C GLY A 507 -3.07 8.53 -14.21
N ALA A 508 -3.19 9.83 -13.90
CA ALA A 508 -4.48 10.47 -13.65
C ALA A 508 -5.43 10.32 -14.84
N ILE A 509 -4.95 10.62 -16.06
CA ILE A 509 -5.72 10.44 -17.30
C ILE A 509 -6.18 8.98 -17.49
N ASN A 510 -5.29 8.02 -17.25
CA ASN A 510 -5.64 6.59 -17.33
C ASN A 510 -6.74 6.23 -16.34
N PHE A 511 -6.62 6.73 -15.11
CA PHE A 511 -7.61 6.51 -14.06
C PHE A 511 -8.98 7.09 -14.44
N TYR A 512 -9.04 8.36 -14.87
CA TYR A 512 -10.29 9.00 -15.25
C TYR A 512 -11.01 8.21 -16.35
N ARG A 513 -10.26 7.80 -17.40
CA ARG A 513 -10.81 7.01 -18.51
C ARG A 513 -11.37 5.67 -18.04
N ASP A 514 -10.70 5.03 -17.09
CA ASP A 514 -11.17 3.77 -16.51
C ASP A 514 -12.46 3.97 -15.71
N ILE A 515 -12.54 5.02 -14.89
CA ILE A 515 -13.74 5.33 -14.11
C ILE A 515 -14.92 5.72 -15.01
N ASP A 516 -14.70 6.55 -16.03
CA ASP A 516 -15.74 6.89 -17.01
C ASP A 516 -16.26 5.63 -17.70
N ARG A 517 -15.37 4.78 -18.24
CA ARG A 517 -15.76 3.53 -18.89
C ARG A 517 -16.59 2.64 -17.96
N MET A 518 -16.19 2.51 -16.70
CA MET A 518 -16.88 1.67 -15.72
C MET A 518 -18.25 2.20 -15.31
N THR A 519 -18.38 3.52 -15.16
CA THR A 519 -19.60 4.15 -14.65
C THR A 519 -20.55 4.62 -15.75
N SER A 520 -20.11 4.66 -17.02
CA SER A 520 -20.90 5.11 -18.17
C SER A 520 -21.32 3.96 -19.10
N THR A 521 -20.78 2.75 -18.92
CA THR A 521 -21.17 1.58 -19.73
C THR A 521 -22.64 1.17 -19.51
N ARG A 522 -23.28 0.72 -20.59
CA ARG A 522 -24.70 0.32 -20.57
C ARG A 522 -24.95 -1.06 -19.97
N ILE A 523 -23.91 -1.88 -19.79
CA ILE A 523 -24.06 -3.27 -19.32
C ILE A 523 -24.83 -3.35 -17.99
N TRP A 524 -24.63 -2.39 -17.08
CA TRP A 524 -25.31 -2.32 -15.79
C TRP A 524 -26.83 -2.13 -15.92
N ARG A 525 -27.32 -1.57 -17.04
CA ARG A 525 -28.76 -1.41 -17.32
C ARG A 525 -29.42 -2.71 -17.80
N HIS A 526 -28.62 -3.70 -18.20
CA HIS A 526 -29.09 -4.97 -18.77
C HIS A 526 -29.07 -6.13 -17.75
N ILE A 527 -28.87 -5.85 -16.47
CA ILE A 527 -28.84 -6.89 -15.42
C ILE A 527 -30.21 -7.53 -15.22
N LYS A 528 -31.29 -6.73 -15.25
CA LYS A 528 -32.65 -7.26 -15.14
C LYS A 528 -33.10 -7.79 -16.48
N ALA A 529 -33.56 -9.04 -16.50
CA ALA A 529 -34.08 -9.63 -17.72
C ALA A 529 -35.41 -8.95 -18.14
N PRO A 530 -35.71 -8.83 -19.45
CA PRO A 530 -36.92 -8.17 -19.92
C PRO A 530 -38.21 -8.74 -19.33
N TRP A 531 -38.30 -10.07 -19.16
CA TRP A 531 -39.46 -10.76 -18.58
C TRP A 531 -39.65 -10.52 -17.07
N GLN A 532 -38.64 -10.00 -16.36
CA GLN A 532 -38.79 -9.59 -14.95
C GLN A 532 -39.42 -8.20 -14.80
N VAL A 533 -39.34 -7.38 -15.86
CA VAL A 533 -39.92 -6.04 -15.92
C VAL A 533 -41.30 -6.09 -16.57
N ASN A 534 -41.44 -6.89 -17.64
CA ASN A 534 -42.67 -7.16 -18.35
C ASN A 534 -42.98 -8.67 -18.26
N PRO A 535 -43.64 -9.14 -17.19
CA PRO A 535 -43.96 -10.56 -17.06
C PRO A 535 -44.83 -11.01 -18.23
N GLU A 536 -44.36 -12.01 -18.97
CA GLU A 536 -45.15 -12.66 -20.02
C GLU A 536 -46.26 -13.49 -19.37
N ILE A 537 -47.48 -13.37 -19.88
CA ILE A 537 -48.61 -14.21 -19.43
C ILE A 537 -48.40 -15.61 -20.00
N THR A 538 -48.01 -16.55 -19.15
CA THR A 538 -47.92 -17.98 -19.49
C THR A 538 -49.22 -18.69 -19.13
N ALA A 539 -49.81 -19.41 -20.09
CA ALA A 539 -50.93 -20.32 -19.85
C ALA A 539 -50.48 -21.77 -20.08
N GLU A 540 -50.76 -22.65 -19.13
CA GLU A 540 -50.64 -24.10 -19.33
C GLU A 540 -51.99 -24.64 -19.84
N PHE A 541 -51.94 -25.45 -20.90
CA PHE A 541 -53.12 -26.21 -21.33
C PHE A 541 -53.43 -27.25 -20.25
N ALA A 542 -54.68 -27.26 -19.76
CA ALA A 542 -55.15 -28.32 -18.89
C ALA A 542 -55.01 -29.67 -19.63
N ALA A 543 -54.31 -30.62 -19.02
CA ALA A 543 -54.19 -31.97 -19.55
C ALA A 543 -55.60 -32.56 -19.74
N ALA A 544 -55.85 -33.11 -20.94
CA ALA A 544 -57.14 -33.60 -21.41
C ALA A 544 -57.65 -34.83 -20.62
#